data_AF-A0A3B0SCM0-F1
#
_entry.id   AF-A0A3B0SCM0-F1
#
_cell.length_a   1.000
_cell.length_b   1.000
_cell.length_c   1.000
_cell.angle_alpha   90.00
_cell.angle_beta   90.00
_cell.angle_gamma   90.00
#
_symmetry.space_group_name_H-M   'P 1'
#
loop_
_entity.id
_entity.type
_entity.pdbx_description
1 polymer ?
#
loop_
_entity_poly.entity_id
_entity_poly.type
_entity_poly.pdbx_seq_one_letter_code
_entity_poly.pdbx_strand_id
1 'polypeptide(L)'
;MSGDAIAFAENEMALADETMATLLDKYTRKGQSWHELRDAFLLLSGTKGRAAGVISRYVGGVYVDRAFVGQKTDAAAPFVPVSLKDQKRAMDLLADKFFAPDAFDYSAELISHLQQQRRGFDFFTTTEDPKLHGRVMKMQTGVIGHLTHNNVLQRLTDSSLYGNEYSVAAMLGDLTDAIFRADLRGDVNSYRQNLQVAYMKRLVGIIKDKTASHQAQAAAFTNLDNIQGWMKKSRKGNQATRAHRDYLNYAIDQALYPGRG
;
A
#
# COMPACT_ATOMS: atom_id res chain seq x y z
N MET A 1 22.78 -10.34 -5.48
CA MET A 1 21.42 -9.99 -5.92
C MET A 1 21.55 -8.82 -6.88
N SER A 2 20.73 -8.77 -7.94
CA SER A 2 20.80 -7.76 -9.02
C SER A 2 20.94 -6.34 -8.48
N GLY A 3 21.75 -5.50 -9.15
CA GLY A 3 22.19 -4.19 -8.65
C GLY A 3 21.12 -3.14 -8.39
N ASP A 4 19.85 -3.43 -8.70
CA ASP A 4 18.69 -2.58 -8.42
C ASP A 4 17.46 -3.48 -8.10
N ALA A 5 17.08 -3.58 -6.83
CA ALA A 5 15.91 -4.38 -6.43
C ALA A 5 14.58 -3.63 -6.60
N ILE A 6 14.59 -2.30 -6.75
CA ILE A 6 13.39 -1.53 -7.10
C ILE A 6 13.00 -1.91 -8.53
N ALA A 7 13.95 -1.87 -9.47
CA ALA A 7 13.71 -2.28 -10.86
C ALA A 7 13.29 -3.75 -10.98
N PHE A 8 13.91 -4.64 -10.19
CA PHE A 8 13.50 -6.05 -10.19
C PHE A 8 12.04 -6.22 -9.73
N ALA A 9 11.65 -5.59 -8.62
CA ALA A 9 10.29 -5.66 -8.11
C ALA A 9 9.27 -4.99 -9.05
N GLU A 10 9.64 -3.89 -9.70
CA GLU A 10 8.87 -3.24 -10.77
C GLU A 10 8.56 -4.22 -11.91
N ASN A 11 9.59 -4.93 -12.39
CA ASN A 11 9.44 -5.93 -13.44
C ASN A 11 8.57 -7.12 -12.99
N GLU A 12 8.71 -7.58 -11.74
CA GLU A 12 7.84 -8.64 -11.19
C GLU A 12 6.37 -8.20 -11.13
N MET A 13 6.08 -6.95 -10.75
CA MET A 13 4.72 -6.42 -10.76
C MET A 13 4.17 -6.33 -12.19
N ALA A 14 4.95 -5.79 -13.12
CA ALA A 14 4.55 -5.65 -14.52
C ALA A 14 4.25 -7.02 -15.15
N LEU A 15 5.12 -8.00 -14.94
CA LEU A 15 4.92 -9.37 -15.43
C LEU A 15 3.69 -10.02 -14.79
N ALA A 16 3.47 -9.80 -13.49
CA ALA A 16 2.29 -10.33 -12.81
C ALA A 16 0.99 -9.74 -13.38
N ASP A 17 0.96 -8.43 -13.66
CA ASP A 17 -0.19 -7.74 -14.25
C ASP A 17 -0.44 -8.21 -15.70
N GLU A 18 0.60 -8.31 -16.52
CA GLU A 18 0.49 -8.81 -17.90
C GLU A 18 -0.01 -10.26 -17.94
N THR A 19 0.51 -11.11 -17.04
CA THR A 19 0.07 -12.51 -16.95
C THR A 19 -1.37 -12.60 -16.43
N MET A 20 -1.76 -11.72 -15.49
CA MET A 20 -3.12 -11.66 -14.96
C MET A 20 -4.14 -11.34 -16.06
N ALA A 21 -3.81 -10.42 -16.98
CA ALA A 21 -4.69 -10.02 -18.08
C ALA A 21 -5.06 -11.17 -19.03
N THR A 22 -4.17 -12.16 -19.18
CA THR A 22 -4.35 -13.34 -20.05
C THR A 22 -4.65 -14.62 -19.27
N LEU A 23 -4.93 -14.50 -17.97
CA LEU A 23 -4.97 -15.64 -17.07
C LEU A 23 -6.13 -16.59 -17.35
N LEU A 24 -7.32 -16.03 -17.59
CA LEU A 24 -8.53 -16.81 -17.86
C LEU A 24 -8.34 -17.70 -19.09
N ASP A 25 -7.87 -17.14 -20.20
CA ASP A 25 -7.65 -17.87 -21.45
C ASP A 25 -6.64 -19.00 -21.30
N LYS A 26 -5.56 -18.78 -20.53
CA LYS A 26 -4.50 -19.77 -20.32
C LYS A 26 -4.95 -20.99 -19.51
N TYR A 27 -5.91 -20.81 -18.61
CA TYR A 27 -6.36 -21.85 -17.67
C TYR A 27 -7.78 -22.37 -17.97
N THR A 28 -8.43 -21.89 -19.02
CA THR A 28 -9.71 -22.44 -19.48
C THR A 28 -9.47 -23.68 -20.35
N ARG A 29 -9.62 -24.86 -19.77
CA ARG A 29 -9.43 -26.15 -20.46
C ARG A 29 -10.63 -27.06 -20.30
N LYS A 30 -11.08 -27.66 -21.41
CA LYS A 30 -12.22 -28.59 -21.42
C LYS A 30 -11.97 -29.77 -20.48
N GLY A 31 -12.93 -30.03 -19.59
CA GLY A 31 -12.88 -31.16 -18.65
C GLY A 31 -12.04 -30.91 -17.40
N GLN A 32 -11.48 -29.71 -17.20
CA GLN A 32 -10.73 -29.35 -16.00
C GLN A 32 -11.55 -28.44 -15.08
N SER A 33 -11.21 -28.46 -13.78
CA SER A 33 -11.80 -27.53 -12.80
C SER A 33 -11.14 -26.16 -12.86
N TRP A 34 -11.82 -25.14 -12.36
CA TRP A 34 -11.28 -23.78 -12.24
C TRP A 34 -10.26 -23.59 -11.11
N HIS A 35 -9.88 -24.66 -10.41
CA HIS A 35 -8.97 -24.58 -9.27
C HIS A 35 -7.58 -24.10 -9.67
N GLU A 36 -7.05 -24.58 -10.80
CA GLU A 36 -5.75 -24.13 -11.31
C GLU A 36 -5.76 -22.65 -11.68
N LEU A 37 -6.85 -22.16 -12.28
CA LEU A 37 -7.06 -20.73 -12.55
C LEU A 37 -7.00 -19.93 -11.24
N ARG A 38 -7.73 -20.38 -10.22
CA ARG A 38 -7.75 -19.74 -8.90
C ARG A 38 -6.36 -19.73 -8.26
N ASP A 39 -5.62 -20.83 -8.31
CA ASP A 39 -4.29 -20.93 -7.73
C ASP A 39 -3.30 -20.00 -8.44
N ALA A 40 -3.36 -19.92 -9.77
CA ALA A 40 -2.57 -19.00 -10.55
C ALA A 40 -2.93 -17.52 -10.25
N PHE A 41 -4.20 -17.20 -10.08
CA PHE A 41 -4.65 -15.87 -9.65
C PHE A 41 -4.06 -15.51 -8.27
N LEU A 42 -4.13 -16.43 -7.31
CA LEU A 42 -3.59 -16.22 -5.97
C LEU A 42 -2.07 -16.05 -5.99
N LEU A 43 -1.37 -16.82 -6.82
CA LEU A 43 0.07 -16.67 -7.01
C LEU A 43 0.44 -15.28 -7.54
N LEU A 44 -0.17 -14.86 -8.65
CA LEU A 44 0.14 -13.60 -9.33
C LEU A 44 -0.19 -12.37 -8.48
N SER A 45 -1.40 -12.33 -7.91
CA SER A 45 -1.79 -11.25 -6.98
C SER A 45 -0.87 -11.21 -5.76
N GLY A 46 -0.44 -12.39 -5.25
CA GLY A 46 0.51 -12.48 -4.15
C GLY A 46 1.90 -11.99 -4.53
N THR A 47 2.33 -12.19 -5.77
CA THR A 47 3.59 -11.68 -6.31
C THR A 47 3.58 -10.17 -6.37
N LYS A 48 2.51 -9.56 -6.88
CA LYS A 48 2.32 -8.10 -6.85
C LYS A 48 2.44 -7.53 -5.44
N GLY A 49 1.77 -8.15 -4.45
CA GLY A 49 1.86 -7.75 -3.05
C GLY A 49 3.26 -7.91 -2.44
N ARG A 50 3.98 -9.00 -2.77
CA ARG A 50 5.37 -9.23 -2.31
C ARG A 50 6.33 -8.19 -2.89
N ALA A 51 6.24 -7.92 -4.20
CA ALA A 51 7.05 -6.93 -4.88
C ALA A 51 6.80 -5.51 -4.32
N ALA A 52 5.54 -5.12 -4.10
CA ALA A 52 5.22 -3.86 -3.41
C ALA A 52 5.84 -3.79 -1.99
N GLY A 53 5.88 -4.91 -1.28
CA GLY A 53 6.59 -5.01 0.00
C GLY A 53 8.11 -4.86 -0.13
N VAL A 54 8.73 -5.29 -1.23
CA VAL A 54 10.16 -5.05 -1.50
C VAL A 54 10.39 -3.55 -1.76
N ILE A 55 9.59 -2.95 -2.62
CA ILE A 55 9.67 -1.52 -2.96
C ILE A 55 9.54 -0.64 -1.71
N SER A 56 8.60 -0.96 -0.81
CA SER A 56 8.39 -0.16 0.40
C SER A 56 9.58 -0.12 1.36
N ARG A 57 10.48 -1.11 1.31
CA ARG A 57 11.72 -1.14 2.14
C ARG A 57 12.74 -0.08 1.74
N TYR A 58 12.65 0.44 0.52
CA TYR A 58 13.51 1.51 0.06
C TYR A 58 13.07 2.86 0.63
N VAL A 59 11.80 3.04 0.96
CA VAL A 59 11.31 4.26 1.62
C VAL A 59 11.76 4.28 3.09
N GLY A 60 12.54 5.30 3.42
CA GLY A 60 13.24 5.40 4.70
C GLY A 60 14.25 4.29 4.92
N GLY A 61 14.75 3.63 3.88
CA GLY A 61 15.75 2.57 4.01
C GLY A 61 17.14 3.11 4.37
N VAL A 62 17.96 2.26 4.99
CA VAL A 62 19.37 2.52 5.28
C VAL A 62 20.16 1.26 4.93
N TYR A 63 21.13 1.39 4.02
CA TYR A 63 22.09 0.34 3.72
C TYR A 63 23.08 0.20 4.89
N VAL A 64 23.35 -1.05 5.25
CA VAL A 64 24.27 -1.39 6.35
C VAL A 64 25.44 -2.18 5.79
N ASP A 65 26.59 -1.52 5.70
CA ASP A 65 27.87 -2.17 5.44
C ASP A 65 28.47 -2.67 6.76
N ARG A 66 29.02 -3.89 6.74
CA ARG A 66 29.56 -4.58 7.92
C ARG A 66 31.06 -4.90 7.77
N ALA A 67 31.74 -4.26 6.82
CA ALA A 67 33.17 -4.42 6.68
C ALA A 67 33.87 -3.88 7.93
N PHE A 68 34.86 -4.63 8.43
CA PHE A 68 35.71 -4.16 9.52
C PHE A 68 36.65 -3.06 9.03
N VAL A 69 37.16 -2.24 9.95
CA VAL A 69 38.16 -1.21 9.64
C VAL A 69 39.36 -1.85 8.92
N GLY A 70 39.67 -1.34 7.73
CA GLY A 70 40.74 -1.86 6.87
C GLY A 70 40.32 -2.93 5.86
N GLN A 71 39.07 -3.42 5.90
CA GLN A 71 38.52 -4.27 4.83
C GLN A 71 38.04 -3.42 3.65
N LYS A 72 38.24 -3.93 2.42
CA LYS A 72 37.79 -3.25 1.20
C LYS A 72 36.26 -3.29 1.10
N THR A 73 35.63 -2.13 0.95
CA THR A 73 34.20 -1.96 0.67
C THR A 73 33.98 -0.77 -0.27
N ASP A 74 32.87 -0.78 -1.01
CA ASP A 74 32.43 0.32 -1.87
C ASP A 74 31.51 1.31 -1.13
N ALA A 75 31.13 1.01 0.12
CA ALA A 75 30.28 1.87 0.93
C ALA A 75 31.05 3.09 1.47
N ALA A 76 30.47 4.29 1.34
CA ALA A 76 31.07 5.52 1.87
C ALA A 76 31.08 5.56 3.41
N ALA A 77 30.16 4.84 4.06
CA ALA A 77 30.08 4.69 5.52
C ALA A 77 29.37 3.36 5.87
N PRO A 78 29.48 2.86 7.11
CA PRO A 78 28.74 1.68 7.56
C PRO A 78 27.22 1.83 7.47
N PHE A 79 26.71 3.06 7.60
CA PHE A 79 25.30 3.38 7.44
C PHE A 79 25.13 4.42 6.34
N VAL A 80 24.40 4.06 5.28
CA VAL A 80 24.12 4.95 4.15
C VAL A 80 22.62 4.96 3.90
N PRO A 81 21.92 6.09 4.12
CA PRO A 81 20.51 6.20 3.76
C PRO A 81 20.28 5.93 2.27
N VAL A 82 19.13 5.36 1.92
CA VAL A 82 18.72 5.26 0.52
C VAL A 82 18.63 6.67 -0.07
N SER A 83 19.14 6.85 -1.30
CA SER A 83 19.15 8.17 -1.94
C SER A 83 17.73 8.74 -2.07
N LEU A 84 17.56 10.07 -1.96
CA LEU A 84 16.24 10.70 -2.14
C LEU A 84 15.56 10.29 -3.45
N LYS A 85 16.36 10.20 -4.52
CA LYS A 85 15.91 9.75 -5.84
C LYS A 85 15.28 8.37 -5.78
N ASP A 86 15.94 7.41 -5.15
CA ASP A 86 15.44 6.03 -5.07
C ASP A 86 14.25 5.91 -4.12
N GLN A 87 14.22 6.68 -3.03
CA GLN A 87 13.06 6.71 -2.14
C GLN A 87 11.82 7.29 -2.82
N LYS A 88 11.97 8.39 -3.57
CA LYS A 88 10.89 8.97 -4.38
C LYS A 88 10.44 8.02 -5.48
N ARG A 89 11.38 7.43 -6.22
CA ARG A 89 11.08 6.40 -7.22
C ARG A 89 10.29 5.23 -6.62
N ALA A 90 10.66 4.76 -5.42
CA ALA A 90 9.91 3.71 -4.73
C ALA A 90 8.50 4.15 -4.35
N MET A 91 8.32 5.37 -3.85
CA MET A 91 6.99 5.92 -3.51
C MET A 91 6.11 6.09 -4.76
N ASP A 92 6.66 6.65 -5.83
CA ASP A 92 5.94 6.87 -7.10
C ASP A 92 5.51 5.53 -7.72
N LEU A 93 6.39 4.53 -7.70
CA LEU A 93 6.05 3.19 -8.19
C LEU A 93 4.90 2.55 -7.37
N LEU A 94 4.90 2.71 -6.05
CA LEU A 94 3.79 2.26 -5.21
C LEU A 94 2.50 3.04 -5.51
N ALA A 95 2.59 4.35 -5.71
CA ALA A 95 1.46 5.19 -6.05
C ALA A 95 0.82 4.72 -7.36
N ASP A 96 1.62 4.53 -8.40
CA ASP A 96 1.16 4.24 -9.76
C ASP A 96 0.74 2.79 -9.97
N LYS A 97 1.42 1.82 -9.33
CA LYS A 97 1.22 0.39 -9.63
C LYS A 97 0.46 -0.37 -8.56
N PHE A 98 0.35 0.18 -7.35
CA PHE A 98 -0.17 -0.57 -6.20
C PHE A 98 -1.30 0.15 -5.45
N PHE A 99 -1.23 1.48 -5.36
CA PHE A 99 -2.27 2.27 -4.73
C PHE A 99 -3.24 2.88 -5.72
N ALA A 100 -2.91 2.97 -7.02
CA ALA A 100 -3.75 3.53 -8.08
C ALA A 100 -5.18 2.95 -8.15
N PRO A 101 -6.18 3.70 -8.65
CA PRO A 101 -7.58 3.25 -8.64
C PRO A 101 -7.80 1.96 -9.43
N ASP A 102 -7.00 1.75 -10.47
CA ASP A 102 -6.99 0.63 -11.41
C ASP A 102 -5.97 -0.47 -11.06
N ALA A 103 -5.20 -0.32 -9.97
CA ALA A 103 -4.15 -1.28 -9.59
C ALA A 103 -4.66 -2.71 -9.33
N PHE A 104 -5.96 -2.88 -9.10
CA PHE A 104 -6.62 -4.17 -8.84
C PHE A 104 -7.94 -4.31 -9.64
N ASP A 105 -7.95 -3.81 -10.88
CA ASP A 105 -9.11 -3.87 -11.78
C ASP A 105 -9.19 -5.24 -12.49
N TYR A 106 -9.72 -6.24 -11.78
CA TYR A 106 -9.94 -7.58 -12.34
C TYR A 106 -11.31 -7.65 -13.02
N SER A 107 -11.38 -8.28 -14.21
CA SER A 107 -12.63 -8.43 -14.94
C SER A 107 -13.67 -9.26 -14.16
N ALA A 108 -14.94 -8.90 -14.27
CA ALA A 108 -16.03 -9.65 -13.64
C ALA A 108 -16.04 -11.13 -14.08
N GLU A 109 -15.65 -11.38 -15.33
CA GLU A 109 -15.49 -12.71 -15.88
C GLU A 109 -14.36 -13.48 -15.18
N LEU A 110 -13.17 -12.92 -15.01
CA LEU A 110 -12.10 -13.60 -14.28
C LEU A 110 -12.55 -13.92 -12.84
N ILE A 111 -13.16 -12.96 -12.16
CA ILE A 111 -13.60 -13.11 -10.76
C ILE A 111 -14.63 -14.22 -10.61
N SER A 112 -15.64 -14.28 -11.48
CA SER A 112 -16.71 -15.28 -11.40
C SER A 112 -16.22 -16.71 -11.65
N HIS A 113 -15.03 -16.87 -12.23
CA HIS A 113 -14.39 -18.16 -12.47
C HIS A 113 -13.33 -18.54 -11.42
N LEU A 114 -13.13 -17.77 -10.33
CA LEU A 114 -12.20 -18.12 -9.25
C LEU A 114 -12.75 -19.19 -8.29
N GLN A 115 -13.37 -20.24 -8.83
CA GLN A 115 -13.97 -21.31 -8.05
C GLN A 115 -12.89 -22.23 -7.46
N GLN A 116 -13.00 -22.53 -6.17
CA GLN A 116 -12.21 -23.57 -5.53
C GLN A 116 -12.84 -24.94 -5.81
N GLN A 117 -12.04 -25.93 -6.23
CA GLN A 117 -12.53 -27.30 -6.31
C GLN A 117 -12.85 -27.81 -4.91
N ARG A 118 -14.07 -28.34 -4.73
CA ARG A 118 -14.51 -28.93 -3.47
C ARG A 118 -13.70 -30.20 -3.16
N ARG A 119 -13.19 -30.29 -1.94
CA ARG A 119 -12.61 -31.51 -1.36
C ARG A 119 -13.43 -31.84 -0.11
N GLY A 120 -14.11 -32.99 -0.10
CA GLY A 120 -14.92 -33.44 1.04
C GLY A 120 -16.10 -32.52 1.45
N PHE A 121 -16.39 -32.50 2.75
CA PHE A 121 -17.45 -31.69 3.38
C PHE A 121 -16.91 -30.39 4.00
N ASP A 122 -15.75 -29.90 3.56
CA ASP A 122 -14.90 -28.91 4.25
C ASP A 122 -15.48 -27.47 4.39
N PHE A 123 -16.71 -27.22 3.97
CA PHE A 123 -17.34 -25.90 4.04
C PHE A 123 -18.35 -25.82 5.19
N PHE A 124 -17.85 -25.80 6.43
CA PHE A 124 -18.69 -25.58 7.62
C PHE A 124 -18.75 -24.11 8.05
N THR A 125 -17.62 -23.38 7.97
CA THR A 125 -17.47 -22.04 8.58
C THR A 125 -17.17 -20.92 7.60
N THR A 126 -16.95 -21.23 6.30
CA THR A 126 -16.62 -20.25 5.27
C THR A 126 -17.41 -20.50 3.98
N THR A 127 -17.83 -19.40 3.34
CA THR A 127 -18.50 -19.44 2.03
C THR A 127 -17.46 -19.55 0.91
N GLU A 128 -17.87 -20.11 -0.23
CA GLU A 128 -16.98 -20.42 -1.37
C GLU A 128 -16.65 -19.21 -2.26
N ASP A 129 -17.37 -18.09 -2.11
CA ASP A 129 -17.20 -16.90 -2.95
C ASP A 129 -15.81 -16.22 -2.79
N PRO A 130 -15.23 -15.67 -3.88
CA PRO A 130 -13.91 -15.03 -3.84
C PRO A 130 -13.85 -13.80 -2.91
N LYS A 131 -12.98 -13.85 -1.89
CA LYS A 131 -12.79 -12.76 -0.90
C LYS A 131 -11.77 -11.70 -1.37
N LEU A 132 -12.02 -11.06 -2.51
CA LEU A 132 -11.05 -10.17 -3.17
C LEU A 132 -10.76 -8.89 -2.38
N HIS A 133 -11.78 -8.23 -1.81
CA HIS A 133 -11.55 -7.03 -0.98
C HIS A 133 -10.63 -7.32 0.19
N GLY A 134 -10.87 -8.41 0.92
CA GLY A 134 -10.01 -8.83 2.04
C GLY A 134 -8.58 -9.14 1.58
N ARG A 135 -8.44 -9.75 0.40
CA ARG A 135 -7.13 -10.04 -0.19
C ARG A 135 -6.35 -8.77 -0.54
N VAL A 136 -6.94 -7.87 -1.32
CA VAL A 136 -6.33 -6.59 -1.72
C VAL A 136 -5.99 -5.76 -0.48
N MET A 137 -6.93 -5.67 0.46
CA MET A 137 -6.74 -4.95 1.72
C MET A 137 -5.56 -5.52 2.53
N LYS A 138 -5.41 -6.85 2.62
CA LYS A 138 -4.27 -7.46 3.34
C LYS A 138 -2.93 -7.07 2.72
N MET A 139 -2.84 -7.03 1.39
CA MET A 139 -1.61 -6.63 0.70
C MET A 139 -1.31 -5.15 0.90
N GLN A 140 -2.31 -4.28 0.69
CA GLN A 140 -2.17 -2.83 0.85
C GLN A 140 -1.83 -2.43 2.29
N THR A 141 -2.50 -3.03 3.29
CA THR A 141 -2.24 -2.75 4.71
C THR A 141 -0.89 -3.28 5.19
N GLY A 142 -0.33 -4.30 4.54
CA GLY A 142 1.04 -4.74 4.78
C GLY A 142 2.07 -3.68 4.35
N VAL A 143 1.88 -3.10 3.16
CA VAL A 143 2.76 -2.03 2.63
C VAL A 143 2.61 -0.75 3.44
N ILE A 144 1.38 -0.27 3.64
CA ILE A 144 1.13 0.92 4.47
C ILE A 144 1.65 0.69 5.89
N GLY A 145 1.40 -0.50 6.46
CA GLY A 145 1.86 -0.84 7.80
C GLY A 145 3.37 -0.70 7.96
N HIS A 146 4.17 -1.04 6.95
CA HIS A 146 5.61 -0.79 6.93
C HIS A 146 5.91 0.72 6.84
N LEU A 147 5.35 1.41 5.84
CA LEU A 147 5.63 2.84 5.60
C LEU A 147 5.24 3.74 6.79
N THR A 148 4.19 3.37 7.52
CA THR A 148 3.69 4.10 8.69
C THR A 148 4.17 3.52 10.02
N HIS A 149 5.12 2.59 10.01
CA HIS A 149 5.62 1.96 11.24
C HIS A 149 6.47 2.95 12.04
N ASN A 150 6.34 2.97 13.38
CA ASN A 150 7.09 3.89 14.25
C ASN A 150 8.61 3.84 13.96
N ASN A 151 9.20 2.64 13.90
CA ASN A 151 10.62 2.48 13.52
C ASN A 151 11.01 3.11 12.18
N VAL A 152 10.13 3.07 11.16
CA VAL A 152 10.44 3.68 9.85
C VAL A 152 10.36 5.19 9.94
N LEU A 153 9.33 5.72 10.59
CA LEU A 153 9.17 7.17 10.80
C LEU A 153 10.30 7.74 11.66
N GLN A 154 10.68 7.05 12.73
CA GLN A 154 11.83 7.42 13.55
C GLN A 154 13.12 7.36 12.75
N ARG A 155 13.34 6.30 11.96
CA ARG A 155 14.54 6.15 11.13
C ARG A 155 14.65 7.23 10.07
N LEU A 156 13.56 7.68 9.45
CA LEU A 156 13.57 8.84 8.55
C LEU A 156 14.08 10.11 9.25
N THR A 157 13.64 10.33 10.50
CA THR A 157 14.12 11.44 11.34
C THR A 157 15.60 11.28 11.69
N ASP A 158 16.02 10.14 12.24
CA ASP A 158 17.41 9.95 12.71
C ASP A 158 18.40 9.93 11.54
N SER A 159 18.00 9.33 10.41
CA SER A 159 18.84 9.29 9.22
C SER A 159 19.06 10.66 8.57
N SER A 160 18.23 11.65 8.88
CA SER A 160 18.48 13.03 8.44
C SER A 160 19.79 13.59 9.02
N LEU A 161 20.23 13.10 10.18
CA LEU A 161 21.47 13.53 10.83
C LEU A 161 22.73 13.04 10.09
N TYR A 162 22.59 12.06 9.20
CA TYR A 162 23.72 11.50 8.43
C TYR A 162 23.41 11.34 6.94
N GLY A 163 22.51 12.16 6.39
CA GLY A 163 22.37 12.36 4.95
C GLY A 163 21.06 11.92 4.30
N ASN A 164 20.06 11.47 5.06
CA ASN A 164 18.73 11.25 4.49
C ASN A 164 18.02 12.58 4.23
N GLU A 165 17.60 12.80 2.99
CA GLU A 165 16.91 14.03 2.58
C GLU A 165 15.38 13.88 2.53
N TYR A 166 14.86 12.65 2.68
CA TYR A 166 13.41 12.43 2.66
C TYR A 166 12.84 12.57 4.09
N SER A 167 12.27 13.74 4.40
CA SER A 167 11.69 13.96 5.73
C SER A 167 10.41 13.15 5.95
N VAL A 168 10.09 12.86 7.21
CA VAL A 168 8.84 12.19 7.60
C VAL A 168 7.60 12.93 7.06
N ALA A 169 7.63 14.27 7.11
CA ALA A 169 6.55 15.11 6.61
C ALA A 169 6.37 14.98 5.09
N ALA A 170 7.46 15.03 4.33
CA ALA A 170 7.41 14.85 2.87
C ALA A 170 6.93 13.44 2.50
N MET A 171 7.45 12.41 3.17
CA MET A 171 7.10 11.02 2.91
C MET A 171 5.62 10.73 3.18
N LEU A 172 5.08 11.14 4.32
CA LEU A 172 3.65 10.98 4.61
C LEU A 172 2.78 11.86 3.70
N GLY A 173 3.28 13.01 3.26
CA GLY A 173 2.60 13.84 2.24
C GLY A 173 2.41 13.09 0.92
N ASP A 174 3.49 12.52 0.37
CA ASP A 174 3.43 11.78 -0.90
C ASP A 174 2.58 10.52 -0.77
N LEU A 175 2.67 9.78 0.35
CA LEU A 175 1.82 8.61 0.60
C LEU A 175 0.34 8.98 0.70
N THR A 176 0.03 10.11 1.36
CA THR A 176 -1.34 10.64 1.44
C THR A 176 -1.86 11.01 0.06
N ASP A 177 -1.02 11.66 -0.75
CA ASP A 177 -1.37 12.05 -2.10
C ASP A 177 -1.62 10.84 -3.00
N ALA A 178 -0.78 9.81 -2.93
CA ALA A 178 -0.93 8.55 -3.66
C ALA A 178 -2.29 7.86 -3.37
N ILE A 179 -2.74 7.92 -2.12
CA ILE A 179 -3.96 7.24 -1.67
C ILE A 179 -5.24 8.05 -1.95
N PHE A 180 -5.16 9.39 -2.01
CA PHE A 180 -6.36 10.24 -2.07
C PHE A 180 -6.52 11.04 -3.36
N ARG A 181 -5.45 11.55 -3.98
CA ARG A 181 -5.58 12.60 -5.02
C ARG A 181 -6.40 12.16 -6.23
N ALA A 182 -6.19 10.94 -6.72
CA ALA A 182 -6.91 10.41 -7.88
C ALA A 182 -8.43 10.34 -7.65
N ASP A 183 -8.86 10.17 -6.40
CA ASP A 183 -10.26 9.94 -6.04
C ASP A 183 -11.04 11.24 -5.73
N LEU A 184 -10.38 12.40 -5.82
CA LEU A 184 -11.00 13.68 -5.43
C LEU A 184 -12.03 14.20 -6.44
N ARG A 185 -12.02 13.72 -7.69
CA ARG A 185 -12.83 14.31 -8.78
C ARG A 185 -13.92 13.41 -9.34
N GLY A 186 -14.01 12.16 -8.87
CA GLY A 186 -14.94 11.17 -9.39
C GLY A 186 -15.42 10.17 -8.34
N ASP A 187 -15.85 9.01 -8.81
CA ASP A 187 -16.26 7.88 -7.99
C ASP A 187 -15.04 7.22 -7.34
N VAL A 188 -15.15 6.89 -6.05
CA VAL A 188 -14.14 6.09 -5.34
C VAL A 188 -14.60 4.63 -5.37
N ASN A 189 -13.84 3.76 -6.02
CA ASN A 189 -14.16 2.33 -6.04
C ASN A 189 -13.98 1.68 -4.65
N SER A 190 -14.59 0.53 -4.43
CA SER A 190 -14.65 -0.12 -3.11
C SER A 190 -13.28 -0.57 -2.57
N TYR A 191 -12.30 -0.89 -3.42
CA TYR A 191 -10.94 -1.15 -2.96
C TYR A 191 -10.28 0.12 -2.42
N ARG A 192 -10.42 1.24 -3.14
CA ARG A 192 -9.90 2.55 -2.73
C ARG A 192 -10.57 3.07 -1.46
N GLN A 193 -11.87 2.84 -1.27
CA GLN A 193 -12.55 3.18 -0.02
C GLN A 193 -11.92 2.45 1.18
N ASN A 194 -11.68 1.13 1.06
CA ASN A 194 -11.00 0.35 2.10
C ASN A 194 -9.59 0.87 2.38
N LEU A 195 -8.81 1.14 1.32
CA LEU A 195 -7.46 1.68 1.41
C LEU A 195 -7.41 2.99 2.19
N GLN A 196 -8.26 3.95 1.80
CA GLN A 196 -8.34 5.27 2.41
C GLN A 196 -8.73 5.19 3.90
N VAL A 197 -9.70 4.35 4.26
CA VAL A 197 -10.07 4.12 5.67
C VAL A 197 -8.91 3.49 6.45
N ALA A 198 -8.21 2.50 5.88
CA ALA A 198 -7.05 1.89 6.53
C ALA A 198 -5.96 2.91 6.82
N TYR A 199 -5.63 3.74 5.83
CA TYR A 199 -4.59 4.74 5.96
C TYR A 199 -4.98 5.85 6.94
N MET A 200 -6.21 6.35 6.90
CA MET A 200 -6.74 7.30 7.87
C MET A 200 -6.59 6.76 9.30
N LYS A 201 -6.97 5.49 9.54
CA LYS A 201 -6.81 4.84 10.86
C LYS A 201 -5.35 4.74 11.29
N ARG A 202 -4.40 4.54 10.35
CA ARG A 202 -2.97 4.53 10.65
C ARG A 202 -2.48 5.90 11.10
N LEU A 203 -2.87 6.97 10.42
CA LEU A 203 -2.51 8.34 10.82
C LEU A 203 -3.08 8.69 12.20
N VAL A 204 -4.34 8.33 12.48
CA VAL A 204 -4.94 8.48 13.82
C VAL A 204 -4.14 7.68 14.87
N GLY A 205 -3.72 6.46 14.53
CA GLY A 205 -2.86 5.63 15.38
C GLY A 205 -1.54 6.33 15.71
N ILE A 206 -0.85 6.90 14.72
CA ILE A 206 0.42 7.63 14.90
C ILE A 206 0.24 8.80 15.87
N ILE A 207 -0.82 9.60 15.71
CA ILE A 207 -1.09 10.75 16.58
C ILE A 207 -1.31 10.33 18.03
N LYS A 208 -1.98 9.19 18.25
CA LYS A 208 -2.31 8.68 19.59
C LYS A 208 -1.18 7.87 20.22
N ASP A 209 -0.20 7.45 19.43
CA ASP A 209 0.93 6.67 19.90
C ASP A 209 1.91 7.54 20.67
N LYS A 210 2.05 7.26 21.97
CA LYS A 210 2.99 7.97 22.87
C LYS A 210 4.45 7.65 22.58
N THR A 211 4.71 6.57 21.84
CA THR A 211 6.06 6.16 21.45
C THR A 211 6.48 6.72 20.09
N ALA A 212 5.54 7.29 19.33
CA ALA A 212 5.84 7.97 18.08
C ALA A 212 6.56 9.29 18.34
N SER A 213 7.52 9.63 17.47
CA SER A 213 8.20 10.92 17.55
C SER A 213 7.25 12.09 17.29
N HIS A 214 7.58 13.25 17.86
CA HIS A 214 6.79 14.46 17.64
C HIS A 214 6.73 14.86 16.16
N GLN A 215 7.79 14.61 15.39
CA GLN A 215 7.85 14.81 13.95
C GLN A 215 6.84 13.92 13.22
N ALA A 216 6.73 12.65 13.62
CA ALA A 216 5.75 11.72 13.07
C ALA A 216 4.32 12.11 13.44
N GLN A 217 4.08 12.47 14.71
CA GLN A 217 2.77 12.93 15.18
C GLN A 217 2.32 14.20 14.43
N ALA A 218 3.20 15.19 14.29
CA ALA A 218 2.91 16.43 13.56
C ALA A 218 2.63 16.18 12.08
N ALA A 219 3.46 15.36 11.41
CA ALA A 219 3.24 14.99 10.01
C ALA A 219 1.93 14.23 9.80
N ALA A 220 1.58 13.31 10.71
CA ALA A 220 0.31 12.58 10.64
C ALA A 220 -0.89 13.50 10.87
N PHE A 221 -0.79 14.45 11.81
CA PHE A 221 -1.82 15.46 12.07
C PHE A 221 -2.09 16.30 10.82
N THR A 222 -1.05 16.87 10.20
CA THR A 222 -1.19 17.68 8.98
C THR A 222 -1.84 16.90 7.84
N ASN A 223 -1.49 15.63 7.66
CA ASN A 223 -2.09 14.80 6.62
C ASN A 223 -3.57 14.47 6.92
N LEU A 224 -3.96 14.23 8.17
CA LEU A 224 -5.37 14.09 8.53
C LEU A 224 -6.17 15.37 8.29
N ASP A 225 -5.61 16.54 8.64
CA ASP A 225 -6.26 17.83 8.39
C ASP A 225 -6.46 18.07 6.87
N ASN A 226 -5.45 17.77 6.06
CA ASN A 226 -5.54 17.82 4.60
C ASN A 226 -6.65 16.89 4.06
N ILE A 227 -6.67 15.64 4.50
CA ILE A 227 -7.70 14.67 4.11
C ILE A 227 -9.08 15.21 4.51
N GLN A 228 -9.25 15.70 5.73
CA GLN A 228 -10.52 16.28 6.19
C GLN A 228 -10.95 17.45 5.30
N GLY A 229 -10.02 18.35 4.97
CA GLY A 229 -10.24 19.46 4.06
C GLY A 229 -10.70 19.00 2.66
N TRP A 230 -10.12 17.93 2.13
CA TRP A 230 -10.54 17.33 0.86
C TRP A 230 -11.92 16.70 0.94
N MET A 231 -12.22 15.95 2.01
CA MET A 231 -13.52 15.30 2.18
C MET A 231 -14.65 16.32 2.33
N LYS A 232 -14.42 17.44 3.02
CA LYS A 232 -15.38 18.56 3.15
C LYS A 232 -15.69 19.25 1.80
N LYS A 233 -14.65 19.42 0.97
CA LYS A 233 -14.74 20.16 -0.31
C LYS A 233 -15.24 19.30 -1.46
N SER A 234 -14.87 18.02 -1.52
CA SER A 234 -15.19 17.18 -2.67
C SER A 234 -16.58 16.54 -2.57
N ARG A 235 -17.52 17.07 -3.37
CA ARG A 235 -18.92 16.60 -3.42
C ARG A 235 -19.27 15.72 -4.63
N LYS A 236 -18.31 15.51 -5.54
CA LYS A 236 -18.52 14.76 -6.79
C LYS A 236 -18.63 13.25 -6.58
N GLY A 237 -19.24 12.54 -7.53
CA GLY A 237 -19.32 11.07 -7.51
C GLY A 237 -20.63 10.54 -6.94
N ASN A 238 -20.80 9.23 -7.02
CA ASN A 238 -22.02 8.48 -6.73
C ASN A 238 -22.39 8.47 -5.23
N GLN A 239 -23.54 7.87 -4.90
CA GLN A 239 -24.04 7.82 -3.51
C GLN A 239 -23.05 7.14 -2.55
N ALA A 240 -22.45 6.02 -2.96
CA ALA A 240 -21.46 5.31 -2.15
C ALA A 240 -20.22 6.18 -1.88
N THR A 241 -19.75 6.91 -2.90
CA THR A 241 -18.63 7.86 -2.79
C THR A 241 -18.94 8.98 -1.81
N ARG A 242 -20.14 9.57 -1.89
CA ARG A 242 -20.55 10.64 -0.95
C ARG A 242 -20.60 10.13 0.49
N ALA A 243 -21.25 8.98 0.71
CA ALA A 243 -21.31 8.35 2.03
C ALA A 243 -19.92 8.03 2.60
N HIS A 244 -19.01 7.54 1.77
CA HIS A 244 -17.63 7.28 2.14
C HIS A 244 -16.86 8.54 2.56
N ARG A 245 -17.00 9.64 1.80
CA ARG A 245 -16.36 10.92 2.15
C ARG A 245 -16.94 11.51 3.44
N ASP A 246 -18.26 11.44 3.61
CA ASP A 246 -18.91 11.88 4.84
C ASP A 246 -18.42 11.05 6.04
N TYR A 247 -18.28 9.74 5.90
CA TYR A 247 -17.71 8.85 6.92
C TYR A 247 -16.26 9.22 7.25
N LEU A 248 -15.39 9.44 6.26
CA LEU A 248 -14.01 9.86 6.51
C LEU A 248 -13.94 11.20 7.23
N ASN A 249 -14.74 12.19 6.79
CA ASN A 249 -14.80 13.49 7.45
C ASN A 249 -15.23 13.35 8.92
N TYR A 250 -16.30 12.60 9.18
CA TYR A 250 -16.79 12.31 10.53
C TYR A 250 -15.74 11.59 11.39
N ALA A 251 -15.13 10.52 10.86
CA ALA A 251 -14.16 9.72 11.59
C ALA A 251 -12.90 10.51 11.95
N ILE A 252 -12.43 11.40 11.07
CA ILE A 252 -11.30 12.29 11.34
C ILE A 252 -11.67 13.33 12.40
N ASP A 253 -12.86 13.91 12.31
CA ASP A 253 -13.34 14.89 13.29
C ASP A 253 -13.39 14.30 14.70
N GLN A 254 -13.98 13.12 14.84
CA GLN A 254 -14.03 12.39 16.12
C GLN A 254 -12.65 11.97 16.63
N ALA A 255 -11.69 11.72 15.73
CA ALA A 255 -10.35 11.35 16.11
C ALA A 255 -9.50 12.53 16.59
N LEU A 256 -9.67 13.72 15.99
CA LEU A 256 -8.91 14.94 16.32
C LEU A 256 -9.55 15.77 17.43
N TYR A 257 -10.89 15.78 17.52
CA TYR A 257 -11.65 16.64 18.43
C TYR A 257 -12.70 15.83 19.23
N PRO A 258 -12.28 14.89 20.09
CA PRO A 258 -13.21 14.08 20.87
C PRO A 258 -14.08 14.97 21.76
N GLY A 259 -15.40 14.83 21.66
CA GLY A 259 -16.37 15.57 22.49
C GLY A 259 -16.95 16.85 21.86
N ARG A 260 -16.63 17.18 20.61
CA ARG A 260 -17.46 18.09 19.80
C ARG A 260 -18.54 17.27 19.09
N GLY A 261 -19.70 17.11 19.72
CA GLY A 261 -20.85 16.40 19.20
C GLY A 261 -22.13 16.87 19.86
#